data_AF-A0A432F8E2-F1
#
_entry.id   AF-A0A432F8E2-F1
#
_cell.length_a   1.000
_cell.length_b   1.000
_cell.length_c   1.000
_cell.angle_alpha   90.00
_cell.angle_beta   90.00
_cell.angle_gamma   90.00
#
_symmetry.space_group_name_H-M   'P 1'
#
loop_
_entity.id
_entity.type
_entity.pdbx_description
1 polymer ?
#
loop_
_entity_poly.entity_id
_entity_poly.type
_entity_poly.pdbx_seq_one_letter_code
_entity_poly.pdbx_strand_id
1 'polypeptide(L)' 'MLQIQQLSKSYGPRVLFDEVTVALTPGERLGLIGPKVPAELAHDILESSVASEDVFAFHTYLIQHGRKV' A
#
# COMPACT_ATOMS: atom_id res chain seq x y z
N MET A 1 -9.41 -9.69 10.53
CA MET A 1 -8.88 -8.41 11.06
C MET A 1 -7.41 -8.61 11.34
N LEU A 2 -6.55 -7.81 10.72
CA LEU A 2 -5.10 -7.84 10.91
C LEU A 2 -4.71 -6.63 11.78
N GLN A 3 -3.89 -6.83 12.80
CA GLN A 3 -3.39 -5.74 13.64
C GLN A 3 -1.87 -5.78 13.70
N ILE A 4 -1.26 -4.59 13.61
CA ILE A 4 0.16 -4.36 13.81
C ILE A 4 0.25 -3.25 14.87
N GLN A 5 1.02 -3.48 15.92
CA GLN A 5 1.17 -2.54 17.04
C GLN A 5 2.62 -2.13 17.17
N GLN A 6 2.85 -0.83 17.42
CA GLN A 6 4.15 -0.24 17.71
C GLN A 6 5.26 -0.63 16.72
N LEU A 7 4.96 -0.65 15.42
CA LEU A 7 5.93 -0.94 14.36
C LEU A 7 6.92 0.21 14.21
N SER A 8 8.20 -0.09 14.39
CA SER A 8 9.31 0.81 14.06
C SER A 8 10.22 0.19 13.00
N LYS A 9 10.70 1.02 12.05
CA LYS A 9 11.63 0.61 11.00
C LYS A 9 12.59 1.74 10.66
N SER A 10 13.87 1.41 10.57
CA SER A 10 14.92 2.33 10.11
C SER A 10 15.89 1.65 9.16
N TYR A 11 16.59 2.47 8.36
CA TYR A 11 17.77 2.10 7.59
C TYR A 11 18.90 3.06 7.94
N GLY A 12 19.83 2.59 8.77
CA GLY A 12 20.87 3.44 9.35
C GLY A 12 20.25 4.62 10.12
N PRO A 13 20.63 5.88 9.84
CA PRO A 13 20.09 7.04 10.54
C PRO A 13 18.67 7.43 10.09
N ARG A 14 18.14 6.85 9.01
CA ARG A 14 16.82 7.21 8.47
C ARG A 14 15.73 6.37 9.11
N VAL A 15 14.86 7.03 9.88
CA VAL A 15 13.61 6.43 10.39
C VAL A 15 12.55 6.43 9.29
N LEU A 16 11.95 5.28 9.03
CA LEU A 16 10.83 5.11 8.10
C LEU A 16 9.49 5.05 8.83
N PHE A 17 9.45 4.29 9.93
CA PHE A 17 8.29 4.18 10.81
C PHE A 17 8.78 4.28 12.25
N ASP A 18 8.01 4.99 13.07
CA ASP A 18 8.25 5.13 14.51
C ASP A 18 6.95 4.87 15.26
N GLU A 19 6.91 3.78 16.02
CA GLU A 19 5.79 3.33 16.87
C GLU A 19 4.41 3.30 16.18
N VAL A 20 4.38 2.94 14.90
CA VAL A 20 3.13 2.93 14.11
C VAL A 20 2.22 1.77 14.53
N THR A 21 0.98 2.08 14.85
CA THR A 21 -0.08 1.09 15.11
C THR A 21 -1.14 1.20 14.02
N VAL A 22 -1.45 0.08 13.36
CA VAL A 22 -2.47 -0.01 12.30
C VAL A 22 -3.35 -1.25 12.49
N ALA A 23 -4.64 -1.08 12.24
CA ALA A 23 -5.61 -2.17 12.16
C ALA A 23 -6.21 -2.16 10.75
N LEU A 24 -6.22 -3.32 10.10
CA LEU A 24 -6.82 -3.53 8.79
C LEU A 24 -7.99 -4.50 8.90
N THR A 25 -9.16 -4.05 8.48
CA THR A 25 -10.36 -4.90 8.36
C THR A 25 -10.37 -5.62 7.02
N PRO A 26 -11.05 -6.77 6.90
CA PRO A 26 -11.24 -7.41 5.61
C PRO A 26 -11.81 -6.43 4.58
N GLY A 27 -11.20 -6.36 3.40
CA GLY A 27 -11.62 -5.46 2.32
C GLY A 27 -10.97 -4.08 2.31
N GLU A 28 -10.30 -3.67 3.39
CA GLU A 28 -9.50 -2.43 3.41
C GLU A 28 -8.22 -2.58 2.58
N ARG A 29 -7.81 -1.47 1.97
CA ARG A 29 -6.62 -1.37 1.12
C ARG A 29 -5.63 -0.41 1.76
N LEU A 30 -4.42 -0.89 2.02
CA LEU A 30 -3.32 -0.08 2.53
C LEU A 30 -2.24 0.04 1.45
N GLY A 31 -2.03 1.25 0.94
CA GLY A 31 -0.88 1.57 0.09
C GLY A 31 0.17 2.31 0.89
N LEU A 32 1.45 1.90 0.77
CA LEU A 32 2.57 2.62 1.35
C LEU A 32 3.23 3.46 0.26
N ILE A 33 3.00 4.77 0.29
CA ILE A 33 3.62 5.74 -0.62
C ILE A 33 4.41 6.78 0.16
N GLY A 34 5.39 7.40 -0.48
CA GLY A 34 6.19 8.44 0.16
C GLY A 34 5.32 9.66 0.57
N PRO A 35 5.70 10.40 1.63
CA PRO A 35 4.89 11.47 2.23
C PRO A 35 4.61 12.69 1.34
N LYS A 36 5.05 12.68 0.07
CA LYS A 36 4.86 13.76 -0.92
C LYS A 36 4.54 13.22 -2.32
N VAL A 37 4.03 12.01 -2.41
CA VAL A 37 3.67 11.39 -3.69
C VAL A 37 2.21 11.74 -4.01
N PRO A 38 1.90 12.47 -5.10
CA PRO A 38 0.53 12.72 -5.54
C PRO A 38 -0.12 11.45 -6.09
N ALA A 39 -1.45 11.43 -6.20
CA ALA A 39 -2.21 10.24 -6.59
C ALA A 39 -1.81 9.70 -7.98
N GLU A 40 -1.57 10.60 -8.93
CA GLU A 40 -1.15 10.26 -10.29
C GLU A 40 0.22 9.59 -10.29
N LEU A 41 1.18 10.15 -9.53
CA LEU A 41 2.52 9.56 -9.42
C LEU A 41 2.52 8.26 -8.58
N ALA A 42 1.60 8.13 -7.62
CA ALA A 42 1.45 6.91 -6.85
C ALA A 42 1.03 5.74 -7.73
N HIS A 43 0.21 5.98 -8.75
CA HIS A 43 -0.20 4.96 -9.72
C HIS A 43 1.02 4.40 -10.46
N ASP A 44 1.84 5.27 -11.07
CA ASP A 44 3.06 4.87 -11.79
C ASP A 44 4.06 4.12 -10.88
N ILE A 45 4.26 4.62 -9.65
CA ILE A 45 5.18 4.01 -8.68
C ILE A 45 4.71 2.62 -8.29
N LEU A 46 3.43 2.47 -7.93
CA LEU A 46 2.89 1.20 -7.48
C LEU A 46 2.75 0.20 -8.62
N GLU A 47 2.53 0.64 -9.87
CA GLU A 47 2.51 -0.24 -11.03
C GLU A 47 3.82 -1.04 -11.17
N SER A 48 4.97 -0.39 -10.93
CA SER A 48 6.29 -1.06 -10.96
C SER A 48 6.49 -2.14 -9.89
N SER A 49 5.60 -2.22 -8.89
CA SER A 49 5.62 -3.28 -7.88
C SER A 49 4.92 -4.57 -8.34
N VAL A 50 4.24 -4.52 -9.49
CA VAL A 50 3.51 -5.64 -10.10
C VAL A 50 4.27 -6.09 -11.36
N ALA A 51 4.37 -7.40 -11.58
CA ALA A 51 4.96 -7.93 -12.80
C ALA A 51 4.17 -7.45 -14.03
N SER A 52 4.85 -7.14 -15.13
CA SER A 52 4.24 -6.51 -16.31
C SER A 52 3.06 -7.30 -16.88
N GLU A 53 3.14 -8.63 -16.83
CA GLU A 53 2.13 -9.59 -17.25
C GLU A 53 0.87 -9.56 -16.37
N ASP A 54 1.00 -9.12 -15.11
CA ASP A 54 -0.06 -9.14 -14.11
C ASP A 54 -0.76 -7.78 -13.95
N VAL A 55 -0.20 -6.70 -14.52
CA VAL A 55 -0.70 -5.32 -14.33
C VAL A 55 -2.19 -5.21 -14.63
N PHE A 56 -2.65 -5.73 -15.78
CA PHE A 56 -4.06 -5.66 -16.17
C PHE A 56 -4.99 -6.45 -15.24
N ALA A 57 -4.58 -7.68 -14.89
CA ALA A 57 -5.36 -8.54 -14.00
C ALA A 57 -5.46 -7.92 -12.60
N PHE A 58 -4.36 -7.38 -12.09
CA PHE A 58 -4.34 -6.66 -10.81
C PHE A 58 -5.23 -5.41 -10.83
N HIS A 59 -5.16 -4.60 -11.90
CA HIS A 59 -5.99 -3.41 -12.06
C HIS A 59 -7.49 -3.73 -12.04
N THR A 60 -7.89 -4.71 -12.85
CA THR A 60 -9.30 -5.12 -12.95
C THR A 60 -9.80 -5.71 -11.63
N TYR A 61 -8.97 -6.47 -10.93
CA TYR A 61 -9.27 -6.96 -9.58
C TYR A 61 -9.55 -5.81 -8.60
N LEU A 62 -8.70 -4.78 -8.54
CA LEU A 62 -8.89 -3.64 -7.63
C LEU A 62 -10.19 -2.87 -7.91
N ILE A 63 -10.54 -2.67 -9.18
CA ILE A 63 -11.79 -2.03 -9.60
C ILE A 63 -12.98 -2.89 -9.19
N GLN A 64 -12.95 -4.19 -9.49
CA GLN A 64 -14.05 -5.10 -9.16
C GLN A 64 -14.24 -5.27 -7.65
N HIS A 65 -13.14 -5.36 -6.89
CA HIS A 65 -13.16 -5.39 -5.44
C HIS A 65 -13.83 -4.14 -4.88
N GLY A 66 -13.41 -2.95 -5.31
CA GLY A 66 -14.00 -1.68 -4.88
C GLY A 66 -15.48 -1.49 -5.22
N ARG A 67 -16.04 -2.28 -6.13
CA ARG A 67 -17.48 -2.27 -6.45
C ARG A 67 -18.29 -3.25 -5.59
N LYS A 68 -17.62 -4.20 -4.93
CA LYS A 68 -18.26 -5.26 -4.12
C LYS A 68 -18.25 -4.94 -2.62
N VAL A 69 -17.40 -4.00 -2.18
CA VAL A 69 -17.27 -3.56 -0.79
C VAL A 69 -17.74 -2.13 -0.59
#